data_AF-A0A1X2GW68-F1
#
_entry.id   AF-A0A1X2GW68-F1
#
_cell.length_a   1.000
_cell.length_b   1.000
_cell.length_c   1.000
_cell.angle_alpha   90.00
_cell.angle_beta   90.00
_cell.angle_gamma   90.00
#
_symmetry.space_group_name_H-M   'P 1'
#
loop_
_entity.id
_entity.type
_entity.pdbx_description
1 polymer ?
#
loop_
_entity_poly.entity_id
_entity_poly.type
_entity_poly.pdbx_seq_one_letter_code
_entity_poly.pdbx_strand_id
1 'polypeptide(L)'
;MNSLLLPTLYLGGCVTAMTIFSHFYRKVNGAKEIEAWFPENIAKEQYIALLNCETPVPEHHLRAALLRRAMEAVRRLVQVQQEKPALQQLMRMGSVGDELWTEFTVVEQDIMNELQAVAAEANTYKEGWGQTIFSTAAQMLEHEKQKDLQKEMEQLRVTEEKKRVAQEKRD
;
A
#
# COMPACT_ATOMS: atom_id res chain seq x y z
N MET A 1 -53.96 9.19 29.58
CA MET A 1 -52.75 8.48 29.10
C MET A 1 -51.92 9.37 28.15
N ASN A 2 -51.71 10.65 28.48
CA ASN A 2 -51.03 11.63 27.59
C ASN A 2 -49.69 12.15 28.14
N SER A 3 -49.33 11.84 29.38
CA SER A 3 -48.13 12.40 30.03
C SER A 3 -46.82 11.85 29.44
N LEU A 4 -46.84 10.63 28.89
CA LEU A 4 -45.65 10.01 28.28
C LEU A 4 -45.51 10.29 26.78
N LEU A 5 -46.55 10.81 26.11
CA LEU A 5 -46.51 11.09 24.67
C LEU A 5 -45.65 12.31 24.35
N LEU A 6 -45.72 13.38 25.14
CA LEU A 6 -44.90 14.57 24.92
C LEU A 6 -43.38 14.30 25.10
N PRO A 7 -42.94 13.64 26.19
CA PRO A 7 -41.52 13.32 26.39
C PRO A 7 -40.96 12.37 25.33
N THR A 8 -41.75 11.38 24.91
CA THR A 8 -41.33 10.41 23.87
C THR A 8 -41.24 11.05 22.49
N LEU A 9 -42.18 11.95 22.15
CA LEU A 9 -42.11 12.73 20.91
C LEU A 9 -40.88 13.66 20.89
N TYR A 10 -40.56 14.30 22.02
CA TYR A 10 -39.40 15.18 22.15
C TYR A 10 -38.08 14.41 21.95
N LEU A 11 -37.93 13.28 22.64
CA LEU A 11 -36.78 12.38 22.48
C LEU A 11 -36.67 11.85 21.04
N GLY A 12 -37.79 11.42 20.44
CA GLY A 12 -37.83 10.96 19.06
C GLY A 12 -37.39 12.05 18.07
N GLY A 13 -37.85 13.29 18.28
CA GLY A 13 -37.43 14.45 17.49
C GLY A 13 -35.92 14.70 17.59
N CYS A 14 -35.37 14.67 18.81
CA CYS A 14 -33.94 14.84 19.04
C CYS A 14 -33.11 13.75 18.36
N VAL A 15 -33.50 12.47 18.49
CA VAL A 15 -32.80 11.34 17.85
C VAL A 15 -32.84 11.44 16.33
N THR A 16 -33.99 11.83 15.77
CA THR A 16 -34.17 11.98 14.33
C THR A 16 -33.28 13.12 13.80
N ALA A 17 -33.31 14.29 14.45
CA ALA A 17 -32.46 15.41 14.09
C ALA A 17 -30.96 15.06 14.19
N MET A 18 -30.56 14.36 15.26
CA MET A 18 -29.17 13.94 15.47
C MET A 18 -28.70 12.93 14.43
N THR A 19 -29.57 12.01 14.01
CA THR A 19 -29.25 11.02 12.97
C THR A 19 -29.10 11.67 11.61
N ILE A 20 -30.01 12.60 11.24
CA ILE A 20 -29.92 13.36 9.99
C ILE A 20 -28.64 14.19 9.95
N PHE A 21 -28.33 14.91 11.04
CA PHE A 21 -27.10 15.70 11.14
C PHE A 21 -25.84 14.82 11.05
N SER A 22 -25.78 13.72 11.79
CA SER A 22 -24.65 12.78 11.75
C SER A 22 -24.42 12.20 10.34
N HIS A 23 -25.51 11.86 9.65
CA HIS A 23 -25.45 11.33 8.29
C HIS A 23 -24.95 12.38 7.30
N PHE A 24 -25.44 13.62 7.40
CA PHE A 24 -25.01 14.72 6.55
C PHE A 24 -23.55 15.12 6.81
N TYR A 25 -23.15 15.23 8.08
CA TYR A 25 -21.77 15.54 8.48
C TYR A 25 -20.77 14.50 7.98
N ARG A 26 -21.09 13.20 8.12
CA ARG A 26 -20.25 12.12 7.57
C ARG A 26 -20.19 12.16 6.05
N LYS A 27 -21.30 12.47 5.38
CA LYS A 27 -21.35 12.54 3.91
C LYS A 27 -20.49 13.68 3.37
N VAL A 28 -20.51 14.85 4.02
CA VAL A 28 -19.71 16.01 3.61
C VAL A 28 -18.22 15.79 3.89
N ASN A 29 -17.87 15.26 5.07
CA ASN A 29 -16.47 15.04 5.42
C ASN A 29 -15.84 13.81 4.74
N GLY A 30 -16.65 12.85 4.29
CA GLY A 30 -16.18 11.71 3.50
C GLY A 30 -15.84 12.04 2.04
N ALA A 31 -16.14 13.26 1.57
CA ALA A 31 -15.89 13.69 0.20
C ALA A 31 -14.64 14.56 0.03
N LYS A 32 -13.78 14.68 1.06
CA LYS A 32 -12.46 15.29 0.89
C LYS A 32 -11.66 14.44 -0.10
N GLU A 33 -11.11 15.07 -1.14
CA GLU A 33 -10.17 14.42 -2.04
C GLU A 33 -8.91 14.11 -1.25
N ILE A 34 -8.74 12.83 -0.92
CA ILE A 34 -7.57 12.30 -0.23
C ILE A 34 -6.52 12.00 -1.30
N GLU A 35 -5.36 12.62 -1.18
CA GLU A 35 -4.21 12.29 -2.02
C GLU A 35 -3.79 10.83 -1.72
N ALA A 36 -3.52 10.04 -2.75
CA ALA A 36 -3.16 8.64 -2.53
C ALA A 36 -1.76 8.55 -1.88
N TRP A 37 -1.69 7.95 -0.68
CA TRP A 37 -0.43 7.76 0.06
C TRP A 37 0.66 7.03 -0.74
N PHE A 38 0.25 6.05 -1.56
CA PHE A 38 1.12 5.33 -2.47
C PHE A 38 0.77 5.67 -3.91
N PRO A 39 1.78 5.71 -4.81
CA PRO A 39 1.51 5.80 -6.24
C PRO A 39 0.74 4.57 -6.73
N GLU A 40 0.18 4.70 -7.93
CA GLU A 40 -0.54 3.63 -8.61
C GLU A 40 0.30 2.35 -8.68
N ASN A 41 -0.37 1.20 -8.58
CA ASN A 41 0.32 -0.09 -8.54
C ASN A 41 0.46 -0.66 -9.95
N ILE A 42 1.53 -0.26 -10.63
CA ILE A 42 1.85 -0.69 -11.98
C ILE A 42 1.92 -2.23 -12.09
N ALA A 43 2.47 -2.92 -11.08
CA ALA A 43 2.56 -4.38 -11.10
C ALA A 43 1.17 -5.05 -11.03
N LYS A 44 0.23 -4.46 -10.29
CA LYS A 44 -1.17 -4.89 -10.26
C LYS A 44 -1.86 -4.60 -11.58
N GLU A 45 -1.71 -3.41 -12.14
CA GLU A 45 -2.29 -3.05 -13.44
C GLU A 45 -1.80 -3.97 -14.55
N GLN A 46 -0.49 -4.25 -14.61
CA GLN A 46 0.08 -5.18 -15.59
C GLN A 46 -0.53 -6.58 -15.45
N TYR A 47 -0.69 -7.07 -14.23
CA TYR A 47 -1.33 -8.35 -13.98
C TYR A 47 -2.80 -8.37 -14.42
N ILE A 48 -3.56 -7.32 -14.10
CA ILE A 48 -4.97 -7.18 -14.53
C ILE A 48 -5.06 -7.06 -16.05
N ALA A 49 -4.15 -6.34 -16.69
CA ALA A 49 -4.07 -6.21 -18.14
C ALA A 49 -3.80 -7.58 -18.80
N LEU A 50 -2.94 -8.41 -18.20
CA LEU A 50 -2.70 -9.77 -18.67
C LEU A 50 -3.93 -10.67 -18.52
N LEU A 51 -4.70 -10.53 -17.42
CA LEU A 51 -5.96 -11.26 -17.23
C LEU A 51 -7.04 -10.86 -18.25
N ASN A 52 -7.09 -9.58 -18.61
CA ASN A 52 -8.06 -9.04 -19.57
C ASN A 52 -7.60 -9.13 -21.03
N CYS A 53 -6.46 -9.77 -21.30
CA CYS A 53 -5.94 -9.90 -22.65
C CYS A 53 -6.83 -10.84 -23.48
N GLU A 54 -7.17 -10.43 -24.70
CA GLU A 54 -8.00 -11.24 -25.62
C GLU A 54 -7.30 -12.55 -26.04
N THR A 55 -5.96 -12.51 -26.15
CA THR A 55 -5.17 -13.71 -26.44
C THR A 55 -4.95 -14.52 -25.18
N PRO A 56 -5.13 -15.86 -25.22
CA PRO A 56 -4.95 -16.70 -24.04
C PRO A 56 -3.49 -16.65 -23.58
N VAL A 57 -3.25 -16.02 -22.43
CA VAL A 57 -1.93 -15.92 -21.81
C VAL A 57 -1.60 -17.23 -21.10
N PRO A 58 -0.42 -17.82 -21.35
CA PRO A 58 0.04 -18.99 -20.61
C PRO A 58 0.09 -18.75 -19.09
N GLU A 59 -0.34 -19.74 -18.32
CA GLU A 59 -0.44 -19.62 -16.85
C GLU A 59 0.88 -19.25 -16.17
N HIS A 60 2.02 -19.68 -16.70
CA HIS A 60 3.33 -19.36 -16.13
C HIS A 60 3.63 -17.85 -16.16
N HIS A 61 3.14 -17.12 -17.18
CA HIS A 61 3.25 -15.66 -17.23
C HIS A 61 2.35 -15.00 -16.19
N LEU A 62 1.13 -15.51 -16.00
CA LEU A 62 0.21 -15.01 -14.97
C LEU A 62 0.77 -15.22 -13.55
N ARG A 63 1.32 -16.40 -13.27
CA ARG A 63 1.99 -16.68 -11.98
C ARG A 63 3.20 -15.78 -11.74
N ALA A 64 4.00 -15.52 -12.77
CA ALA A 64 5.14 -14.61 -12.67
C ALA A 64 4.71 -13.15 -12.44
N ALA A 65 3.65 -12.69 -13.11
CA ALA A 65 3.08 -11.37 -12.91
C ALA A 65 2.44 -11.22 -11.51
N LEU A 66 1.73 -12.25 -11.02
CA LEU A 66 1.21 -12.26 -9.65
C LEU A 66 2.35 -12.18 -8.62
N LEU A 67 3.47 -12.86 -8.86
CA LEU A 67 4.65 -12.76 -7.99
C LEU A 67 5.26 -11.35 -7.98
N ARG A 68 5.31 -10.67 -9.13
CA ARG A 68 5.73 -9.25 -9.19
C ARG A 68 4.77 -8.33 -8.44
N ARG A 69 3.46 -8.56 -8.57
CA ARG A 69 2.45 -7.86 -7.75
C ARG A 69 2.64 -8.13 -6.25
N ALA A 70 2.96 -9.36 -5.87
CA ALA A 70 3.26 -9.72 -4.48
C ALA A 70 4.53 -9.03 -3.95
N MET A 71 5.58 -8.88 -4.77
CA MET A 71 6.80 -8.14 -4.41
C MET A 71 6.49 -6.67 -4.09
N GLU A 72 5.67 -6.01 -4.90
CA GLU A 72 5.25 -4.63 -4.63
C GLU A 72 4.38 -4.51 -3.38
N ALA A 73 3.47 -5.46 -3.14
CA ALA A 73 2.68 -5.50 -1.91
C ALA A 73 3.56 -5.65 -0.66
N VAL A 74 4.57 -6.54 -0.69
CA VAL A 74 5.54 -6.71 0.40
C VAL A 74 6.38 -5.45 0.59
N ARG A 75 6.84 -4.81 -0.50
CA ARG A 75 7.60 -3.56 -0.46
C ARG A 75 6.82 -2.47 0.27
N ARG A 76 5.54 -2.26 -0.12
CA ARG A 76 4.65 -1.28 0.52
C ARG A 76 4.39 -1.62 1.98
N LEU A 77 4.18 -2.90 2.30
CA LEU A 77 4.02 -3.35 3.69
C LEU A 77 5.24 -3.00 4.55
N VAL A 78 6.45 -3.32 4.08
CA VAL A 78 7.69 -3.02 4.82
C VAL A 78 7.84 -1.52 5.03
N GLN A 79 7.50 -0.71 4.03
CA GLN A 79 7.52 0.74 4.13
C GLN A 79 6.55 1.26 5.21
N VAL A 80 5.28 0.83 5.19
CA VAL A 80 4.29 1.19 6.21
C VAL A 80 4.74 0.77 7.61
N GLN A 81 5.31 -0.43 7.76
CA GLN A 81 5.81 -0.90 9.06
C GLN A 81 6.94 -0.03 9.61
N GLN A 82 7.79 0.52 8.75
CA GLN A 82 8.88 1.42 9.13
C GLN A 82 8.38 2.84 9.45
N GLU A 83 7.39 3.33 8.71
CA GLU A 83 6.83 4.68 8.86
C GLU A 83 5.92 4.80 10.10
N LYS A 84 5.19 3.75 10.46
CA LYS A 84 4.24 3.74 11.59
C LYS A 84 4.81 4.26 12.92
N PRO A 85 5.94 3.75 13.45
CA PRO A 85 6.50 4.25 14.71
C PRO A 85 6.98 5.71 14.61
N ALA A 86 7.54 6.12 13.47
CA ALA A 86 7.97 7.49 13.25
C ALA A 86 6.77 8.46 13.26
N LEU A 87 5.68 8.09 12.59
CA LEU A 87 4.44 8.86 12.55
C LEU A 87 3.80 8.98 13.94
N GLN A 88 3.76 7.89 14.72
CA GLN A 88 3.26 7.92 16.11
C GLN A 88 4.07 8.87 16.99
N GLN A 89 5.39 8.90 16.82
CA GLN A 89 6.25 9.82 17.55
C GLN A 89 5.98 11.28 17.17
N LEU A 90 5.85 11.58 15.88
CA LEU A 90 5.53 12.93 15.37
C LEU A 90 4.16 13.41 15.84
N MET A 91 3.16 12.52 15.87
CA MET A 91 1.82 12.79 16.40
C MET A 91 1.87 13.15 17.89
N ARG A 92 2.63 12.39 18.70
CA ARG A 92 2.81 12.70 20.14
C ARG A 92 3.47 14.07 20.38
N MET A 93 4.33 14.51 19.46
CA MET A 93 4.96 15.83 19.52
C MET A 93 4.05 16.97 19.03
N GLY A 94 2.84 16.65 18.53
CA GLY A 94 1.89 17.63 17.98
C GLY A 94 2.33 18.25 16.66
N SER A 95 3.33 17.66 15.98
CA SER A 95 3.85 18.18 14.70
C SER A 95 3.05 17.70 13.49
N VAL A 96 2.15 16.74 13.69
CA VAL A 96 1.33 16.09 12.66
C VAL A 96 -0.12 16.04 13.15
N GLY A 97 -1.08 16.28 12.25
CA GLY A 97 -2.51 16.25 12.57
C GLY A 97 -3.12 14.86 12.61
N ASP A 98 -4.22 14.70 13.35
CA ASP A 98 -4.97 13.43 13.50
C ASP A 98 -5.55 12.90 12.18
N GLU A 99 -5.79 13.80 11.20
CA GLU A 99 -6.25 13.44 9.86
C GLU A 99 -5.25 12.53 9.14
N LEU A 100 -3.94 12.84 9.24
CA LEU A 100 -2.88 12.03 8.63
C LEU A 100 -2.78 10.64 9.27
N TRP A 101 -2.98 10.55 10.58
CA TRP A 101 -2.99 9.26 11.28
C TRP A 101 -4.18 8.39 10.86
N THR A 102 -5.35 9.02 10.67
CA THR A 102 -6.55 8.34 10.18
C THR A 102 -6.33 7.83 8.76
N GLU A 103 -5.76 8.66 7.88
CA GLU A 103 -5.41 8.29 6.51
C GLU A 103 -4.40 7.14 6.46
N PHE A 104 -3.33 7.22 7.25
CA PHE A 104 -2.33 6.15 7.35
C PHE A 104 -2.93 4.81 7.77
N THR A 105 -3.93 4.83 8.66
CA THR A 105 -4.63 3.62 9.11
C THR A 105 -5.48 3.01 7.98
N VAL A 106 -6.11 3.85 7.16
CA VAL A 106 -6.85 3.39 5.96
C VAL A 106 -5.88 2.74 4.97
N VAL A 107 -4.73 3.36 4.72
CA VAL A 107 -3.69 2.84 3.83
C VAL A 107 -3.14 1.50 4.34
N GLU A 108 -2.90 1.37 5.65
CA GLU A 108 -2.49 0.11 6.27
C GLU A 108 -3.54 -0.99 6.01
N GLN A 109 -4.82 -0.68 6.19
CA GLN A 109 -5.90 -1.62 5.92
C GLN A 109 -6.00 -2.00 4.44
N ASP A 110 -5.84 -1.04 3.52
CA ASP A 110 -5.88 -1.28 2.08
C ASP A 110 -4.75 -2.21 1.62
N ILE A 111 -3.54 -2.04 2.18
CA ILE A 111 -2.43 -2.97 1.93
C ILE A 111 -2.74 -4.35 2.47
N MET A 112 -3.31 -4.47 3.68
CA MET A 112 -3.72 -5.78 4.22
C MET A 112 -4.76 -6.48 3.34
N ASN A 113 -5.73 -5.72 2.83
CA ASN A 113 -6.74 -6.23 1.89
C ASN A 113 -6.09 -6.71 0.58
N GLU A 114 -5.14 -5.94 0.04
CA GLU A 114 -4.38 -6.31 -1.16
C GLU A 114 -3.56 -7.60 -0.93
N LEU A 115 -2.90 -7.75 0.22
CA LEU A 115 -2.19 -9.00 0.57
C LEU A 115 -3.17 -10.18 0.64
N GLN A 116 -4.33 -10.02 1.25
CA GLN A 116 -5.34 -11.08 1.31
C GLN A 116 -5.83 -11.46 -0.09
N ALA A 117 -6.07 -10.49 -0.97
CA ALA A 117 -6.46 -10.71 -2.35
C ALA A 117 -5.40 -11.51 -3.13
N VAL A 118 -4.12 -11.11 -3.01
CA VAL A 118 -2.99 -11.82 -3.64
C VAL A 118 -2.86 -13.25 -3.09
N ALA A 119 -3.06 -13.45 -1.78
CA ALA A 119 -3.00 -14.77 -1.17
C ALA A 119 -4.11 -15.70 -1.67
N ALA A 120 -5.34 -15.17 -1.75
CA ALA A 120 -6.50 -15.90 -2.26
C ALA A 120 -6.29 -16.29 -3.73
N GLU A 121 -5.79 -15.36 -4.53
CA GLU A 121 -5.49 -15.57 -5.95
C GLU A 121 -4.31 -16.54 -6.17
N ALA A 122 -3.28 -16.49 -5.34
CA ALA A 122 -2.21 -17.50 -5.38
C ALA A 122 -2.77 -18.91 -5.13
N ASN A 123 -3.71 -19.06 -4.19
CA ASN A 123 -4.34 -20.35 -3.92
C ASN A 123 -5.19 -20.87 -5.08
N THR A 124 -5.69 -20.02 -5.98
CA THR A 124 -6.41 -20.49 -7.19
C THR A 124 -5.48 -21.11 -8.21
N TYR A 125 -4.22 -20.67 -8.28
CA TYR A 125 -3.21 -21.26 -9.17
C TYR A 125 -2.61 -22.55 -8.60
N LYS A 126 -2.36 -22.57 -7.28
CA LYS A 126 -1.83 -23.74 -6.59
C LYS A 126 -2.22 -23.70 -5.12
N GLU A 127 -2.83 -24.77 -4.64
CA GLU A 127 -3.20 -24.92 -3.23
C GLU A 127 -1.98 -24.72 -2.30
N GLY A 128 -2.16 -23.90 -1.27
CA GLY A 128 -1.11 -23.57 -0.30
C GLY A 128 -0.07 -22.55 -0.79
N TRP A 129 -0.13 -22.09 -2.04
CA TRP A 129 0.83 -21.11 -2.54
C TRP A 129 0.68 -19.74 -1.86
N GLY A 130 -0.53 -19.36 -1.44
CA GLY A 130 -0.76 -18.11 -0.72
C GLY A 130 0.03 -17.96 0.58
N GLN A 131 0.44 -19.08 1.21
CA GLN A 131 1.26 -19.06 2.43
C GLN A 131 2.75 -18.82 2.14
N THR A 132 3.22 -19.20 0.96
CA THR A 132 4.65 -19.20 0.60
C THR A 132 5.03 -18.05 -0.34
N ILE A 133 4.08 -17.54 -1.13
CA ILE A 133 4.30 -16.49 -2.15
C ILE A 133 4.96 -15.24 -1.56
N PHE A 134 4.55 -14.78 -0.38
CA PHE A 134 5.12 -13.57 0.24
C PHE A 134 6.53 -13.79 0.78
N SER A 135 6.85 -14.99 1.26
CA SER A 135 8.22 -15.34 1.68
C SER A 135 9.16 -15.33 0.46
N THR A 136 8.73 -15.92 -0.65
CA THR A 136 9.48 -15.88 -1.92
C THR A 136 9.61 -14.45 -2.45
N ALA A 137 8.53 -13.67 -2.42
CA ALA A 137 8.54 -12.28 -2.86
C ALA A 137 9.51 -11.41 -2.04
N ALA A 138 9.56 -11.59 -0.71
CA ALA A 138 10.50 -10.89 0.16
C ALA A 138 11.96 -11.24 -0.19
N GLN A 139 12.27 -12.52 -0.42
CA GLN A 139 13.61 -12.95 -0.84
C GLN A 139 13.99 -12.36 -2.20
N MET A 140 13.05 -12.30 -3.15
CA MET A 140 13.30 -11.71 -4.46
C MET A 140 13.53 -10.20 -4.38
N LEU A 141 12.79 -9.49 -3.53
CA LEU A 141 12.96 -8.05 -3.32
C LEU A 141 14.35 -7.74 -2.76
N GLU A 142 14.80 -8.51 -1.77
CA GLU A 142 16.14 -8.37 -1.19
C GLU A 142 17.24 -8.69 -2.22
N HIS A 143 17.05 -9.72 -3.04
CA HIS A 143 17.98 -10.07 -4.10
C HIS A 143 18.05 -9.00 -5.22
N GLU A 144 16.93 -8.37 -5.58
CA GLU A 144 16.88 -7.27 -6.53
C GLU A 144 17.64 -6.05 -6.00
N LYS A 145 17.42 -5.70 -4.73
CA LYS A 145 18.18 -4.66 -4.03
C LYS A 145 19.69 -4.94 -4.02
N GLN A 146 20.10 -6.17 -3.72
CA GLN A 146 21.51 -6.56 -3.72
C GLN A 146 22.14 -6.46 -5.12
N LYS A 147 21.41 -6.86 -6.16
CA LYS A 147 21.86 -6.73 -7.55
C LYS A 147 22.06 -5.26 -7.94
N ASP A 148 21.16 -4.38 -7.54
CA ASP A 148 21.27 -2.96 -7.87
C ASP A 148 22.44 -2.30 -7.15
N LEU A 149 22.66 -2.64 -5.86
CA LEU A 149 23.85 -2.23 -5.13
C LEU A 149 25.14 -2.71 -5.83
N GLN A 150 25.20 -3.97 -6.27
CA GLN A 150 26.36 -4.49 -6.98
C GLN A 150 26.65 -3.74 -8.28
N LYS A 151 25.62 -3.38 -9.05
CA LYS A 151 25.77 -2.57 -10.27
C LYS A 151 26.27 -1.17 -9.95
N GLU A 152 25.74 -0.53 -8.92
CA GLU A 152 26.18 0.81 -8.49
C GLU A 152 27.65 0.80 -8.06
N MET A 153 28.05 -0.21 -7.27
CA MET A 153 29.45 -0.40 -6.86
C MET A 153 30.38 -0.56 -8.06
N GLU A 154 29.98 -1.32 -9.08
CA GLU A 154 30.78 -1.48 -10.30
C GLU A 154 30.90 -0.17 -11.09
N GLN A 155 29.81 0.60 -11.20
CA GLN A 155 29.83 1.91 -11.86
C GLN A 155 30.73 2.91 -11.14
N LEU A 156 30.71 2.91 -9.81
CA LEU A 156 31.59 3.75 -8.99
C LEU A 156 33.05 3.38 -9.23
N ARG A 157 33.40 2.09 -9.21
CA ARG A 157 34.77 1.62 -9.48
C ARG A 157 35.28 2.07 -10.86
N VAL A 158 34.50 1.87 -11.91
CA VAL A 158 34.86 2.31 -13.27
C VAL A 158 35.03 3.84 -13.33
N THR A 159 34.19 4.59 -12.63
CA THR A 159 34.27 6.05 -12.58
C THR A 159 35.53 6.52 -11.84
N GLU A 160 35.89 5.87 -10.74
CA GLU A 160 37.11 6.12 -9.98
C GLU A 160 38.37 5.79 -10.79
N GLU A 161 38.41 4.65 -11.48
CA GLU A 161 39.52 4.27 -12.36
C GLU A 161 39.72 5.29 -13.49
N LYS A 162 38.63 5.73 -14.12
CA LYS A 162 38.70 6.79 -15.14
C LYS A 162 39.25 8.10 -14.58
N LYS A 163 38.86 8.48 -13.35
CA LYS A 163 39.38 9.67 -12.66
C LYS A 163 40.88 9.52 -12.35
N ARG A 164 41.33 8.36 -11.87
CA ARG A 164 42.75 8.08 -11.58
C ARG A 164 43.60 8.17 -12.84
N VAL A 165 43.20 7.51 -13.93
CA VAL A 165 43.91 7.60 -15.22
C VAL A 165 43.93 9.04 -15.76
N ALA A 166 42.86 9.80 -15.56
CA ALA A 166 42.81 11.21 -15.97
C ALA A 166 43.73 12.11 -15.12
N GLN A 167 43.94 11.78 -13.84
CA GLN A 167 44.91 12.45 -12.97
C GLN A 167 46.35 12.10 -13.37
N GLU A 168 46.66 10.82 -13.60
CA GLU A 168 47.98 10.35 -14.05
C GLU A 168 48.41 10.92 -15.42
N LYS A 169 47.47 11.33 -16.27
CA LYS A 169 47.76 12.00 -17.55
C LYS A 169 47.97 13.51 -17.44
N ARG A 170 47.63 14.11 -16.30
CA ARG A 170 47.77 15.56 -16.07
C ARG A 170 49.09 15.91 -15.38
N ASP A 171 49.66 14.96 -14.64
CA ASP A 171 51.00 15.01 -14.04
C ASP A 171 52.07 14.58 -15.06
#